data_AF-A0A162EH94-F1
#
_entry.id   AF-A0A162EH94-F1
#
_cell.length_a   1.000
_cell.length_b   1.000
_cell.length_c   1.000
_cell.angle_alpha   90.00
_cell.angle_beta   90.00
_cell.angle_gamma   90.00
#
_symmetry.space_group_name_H-M   'P 1'
#
loop_
_entity.id
_entity.type
_entity.pdbx_description
1 polymer ?
#
loop_
_entity_poly.entity_id
_entity_poly.type
_entity_poly.pdbx_seq_one_letter_code
_entity_poly.pdbx_strand_id
1 'polypeptide(L)'
;MRDHPIPAATEPLQYRAIGVVRGTYRPQDSEQFTRGFLVDSEGVEIEAVVLGRVLTLMRRHLAMDQPHLWVVYPRCREADHLHLQISGIWEPSTLKQTLLDESDSESSSDSSLELEDQLPQGDDYFSIRGELIYTRPETGDLVLKVRQKPRADGSRPLPFKLQLKGDVPLSNLRHFVSLEVRRRGQQLHLEDYEVMGPMPTRGGKGRGGRGSLVRRDGRGSQPNN
;
A
#
# COMPACT_ATOMS: atom_id res chain seq x y z
N MET A 1 1.86 16.76 -15.21
CA MET A 1 0.91 15.78 -14.65
C MET A 1 1.63 14.93 -13.61
N ARG A 2 1.94 15.55 -12.48
CA ARG A 2 2.26 14.85 -11.23
C ARG A 2 1.33 15.50 -10.22
N ASP A 3 0.05 15.22 -10.36
CA ASP A 3 -0.96 16.05 -9.70
C ASP A 3 -1.54 15.31 -8.47
N HIS A 4 -0.91 14.19 -8.06
CA HIS A 4 -1.31 13.43 -6.88
C HIS A 4 -0.16 12.53 -6.34
N PRO A 5 0.03 12.40 -5.00
CA PRO A 5 1.09 11.56 -4.41
C PRO A 5 0.80 10.07 -4.54
N ILE A 6 -0.47 9.73 -4.69
CA ILE A 6 -0.98 8.37 -4.86
C ILE A 6 -1.39 8.24 -6.33
N PRO A 7 -0.56 7.66 -7.21
CA PRO A 7 -0.88 7.57 -8.63
C PRO A 7 -2.12 6.71 -8.84
N ALA A 8 -2.88 7.01 -9.89
CA ALA A 8 -3.97 6.17 -10.35
C ALA A 8 -3.43 4.76 -10.70
N ALA A 9 -4.26 3.75 -10.48
CA ALA A 9 -3.88 2.41 -10.87
C ALA A 9 -4.00 2.23 -12.39
N THR A 10 -3.04 1.53 -12.98
CA THR A 10 -2.95 1.31 -14.42
C THR A 10 -3.51 -0.05 -14.84
N GLU A 11 -3.61 -1.01 -13.91
CA GLU A 11 -4.10 -2.36 -14.19
C GLU A 11 -5.30 -2.74 -13.31
N PRO A 12 -6.27 -3.53 -13.84
CA PRO A 12 -7.45 -3.97 -13.10
C PRO A 12 -7.18 -4.81 -11.86
N LEU A 13 -6.04 -5.50 -11.76
CA LEU A 13 -5.64 -6.28 -10.57
C LEU A 13 -4.27 -5.83 -10.02
N GLN A 14 -4.00 -4.53 -10.08
CA GLN A 14 -2.76 -3.96 -9.57
C GLN A 14 -2.76 -3.94 -8.04
N TYR A 15 -1.89 -4.75 -7.43
CA TYR A 15 -1.61 -4.64 -6.00
C TYR A 15 -1.01 -3.28 -5.66
N ARG A 16 -1.48 -2.68 -4.57
CA ARG A 16 -0.91 -1.46 -3.98
C ARG A 16 -1.21 -1.41 -2.48
N ALA A 17 -0.36 -0.72 -1.76
CA ALA A 17 -0.64 -0.26 -0.41
C ALA A 17 0.21 0.99 -0.22
N ILE A 18 -0.41 2.15 -0.39
CA ILE A 18 0.25 3.46 -0.32
C ILE A 18 -0.72 4.44 0.33
N GLY A 19 -0.20 5.31 1.17
CA GLY A 19 -0.99 6.35 1.80
C GLY A 19 -0.20 7.62 2.03
N VAL A 20 -0.86 8.56 2.65
CA VAL A 20 -0.32 9.84 3.09
C VAL A 20 -0.60 9.99 4.58
N VAL A 21 0.37 10.46 5.35
CA VAL A 21 0.24 10.69 6.79
C VAL A 21 0.86 12.03 7.12
N ARG A 22 0.12 12.89 7.79
CA ARG A 22 0.65 14.16 8.30
C ARG A 22 1.28 13.95 9.66
N GLY A 23 2.49 14.47 9.85
CA GLY A 23 3.15 14.42 11.14
C GLY A 23 4.60 14.89 11.11
N THR A 24 5.20 14.98 12.29
CA THR A 24 6.61 15.36 12.46
C THR A 24 7.45 14.10 12.64
N TYR A 25 8.47 13.92 11.81
CA TYR A 25 9.36 12.76 11.92
C TYR A 25 10.44 13.01 12.97
N ARG A 26 10.53 12.11 13.95
CA ARG A 26 11.55 12.10 15.00
C ARG A 26 12.46 10.89 14.82
N PRO A 27 13.74 11.07 14.47
CA PRO A 27 14.67 9.95 14.41
C PRO A 27 14.86 9.34 15.81
N GLN A 28 14.99 8.02 15.89
CA GLN A 28 15.24 7.31 17.15
C GLN A 28 16.64 7.63 17.70
N ASP A 29 17.59 7.88 16.80
CA ASP A 29 18.97 8.22 17.08
C ASP A 29 19.39 9.34 16.11
N SER A 30 20.01 10.40 16.65
CA SER A 30 20.52 11.53 15.88
C SER A 30 21.51 11.12 14.79
N GLU A 31 22.24 10.01 14.97
CA GLU A 31 23.18 9.49 13.97
C GLU A 31 22.49 8.57 12.95
N GLN A 32 21.38 7.90 13.32
CA GLN A 32 20.66 6.95 12.47
C GLN A 32 19.29 7.48 12.02
N PHE A 33 19.30 8.42 11.09
CA PHE A 33 18.10 9.06 10.53
C PHE A 33 17.10 8.13 9.83
N THR A 34 17.44 6.86 9.60
CA THR A 34 16.60 5.90 8.86
C THR A 34 15.47 5.29 9.67
N ARG A 35 15.56 5.30 11.00
CA ARG A 35 14.54 4.73 11.89
C ARG A 35 14.10 5.78 12.90
N GLY A 36 12.81 5.79 13.18
CA GLY A 36 12.23 6.77 14.08
C GLY A 36 10.73 6.60 14.19
N PHE A 37 10.09 7.69 14.57
CA PHE A 37 8.66 7.78 14.77
C PHE A 37 8.10 8.92 13.95
N LEU A 38 6.96 8.71 13.33
CA LEU A 38 6.14 9.78 12.81
C LEU A 38 5.13 10.14 13.91
N VAL A 39 5.13 11.39 14.34
CA VAL A 39 4.26 11.87 15.42
C VAL A 39 3.16 12.72 14.82
N ASP A 40 1.91 12.31 14.99
CA ASP A 40 0.76 13.04 14.46
C ASP A 40 0.29 14.19 15.37
N SER A 41 -0.75 14.91 14.95
CA SER A 41 -1.30 16.06 15.68
C SER A 41 -1.92 15.70 17.04
N GLU A 42 -2.28 14.43 17.24
CA GLU A 42 -2.79 13.91 18.51
C GLU A 42 -1.65 13.41 19.43
N GLY A 43 -0.40 13.47 18.96
CA GLY A 43 0.77 13.00 19.67
C GLY A 43 0.97 11.48 19.59
N VAL A 44 0.24 10.78 18.71
CA VAL A 44 0.44 9.34 18.50
C VAL A 44 1.73 9.11 17.74
N GLU A 45 2.58 8.24 18.28
CA GLU A 45 3.84 7.87 17.65
C GLU A 45 3.67 6.59 16.82
N ILE A 46 3.87 6.69 15.51
CA ILE A 46 3.86 5.56 14.59
C ILE A 46 5.29 5.24 14.18
N GLU A 47 5.73 4.00 14.42
CA GLU A 47 7.07 3.59 14.00
C GLU A 47 7.25 3.75 12.49
N ALA A 48 8.37 4.35 12.10
CA ALA A 48 8.66 4.66 10.72
C ALA A 48 10.10 4.28 10.33
N VAL A 49 10.23 3.83 9.09
CA VAL A 49 11.52 3.67 8.40
C VAL A 49 11.56 4.60 7.20
N VAL A 50 12.59 5.43 7.11
CA VAL A 50 12.82 6.31 5.98
C VAL A 50 13.59 5.56 4.90
N LEU A 51 13.03 5.50 3.69
CA LEU A 51 13.72 4.95 2.54
C LEU A 51 14.84 5.90 2.08
N GLY A 52 15.98 5.33 1.67
CA GLY A 52 17.21 6.09 1.38
C GLY A 52 17.04 7.26 0.41
N ARG A 53 16.13 7.14 -0.56
CA ARG A 53 15.82 8.20 -1.54
C ARG A 53 15.27 9.50 -0.92
N VAL A 54 14.74 9.44 0.31
CA VAL A 54 14.13 10.58 1.01
C VAL A 54 15.12 11.25 1.95
N LEU A 55 16.19 10.55 2.36
CA LEU A 55 17.13 11.03 3.38
C LEU A 55 17.82 12.34 2.99
N THR A 56 18.21 12.50 1.73
CA THR A 56 18.86 13.74 1.26
C THR A 56 17.91 14.92 1.38
N LEU A 57 16.64 14.73 1.01
CA LEU A 57 15.62 15.77 1.10
C LEU A 57 15.42 16.22 2.55
N MET A 58 15.22 15.26 3.45
CA MET A 58 15.00 15.53 4.87
C MET A 58 16.17 16.29 5.52
N ARG A 59 17.41 15.97 5.15
CA ARG A 59 18.59 16.61 5.76
C ARG A 59 18.91 17.99 5.23
N ARG A 60 18.52 18.30 3.99
CA ARG A 60 18.99 19.51 3.29
C ARG A 60 17.90 20.53 3.01
N HIS A 61 16.66 20.10 2.92
CA HIS A 61 15.59 20.90 2.34
C HIS A 61 14.30 20.88 3.15
N LEU A 62 14.30 20.28 4.35
CA LEU A 62 13.08 20.11 5.14
C LEU A 62 13.26 20.56 6.60
N ALA A 63 12.29 21.32 7.09
CA ALA A 63 12.23 21.76 8.49
C ALA A 63 11.69 20.63 9.39
N MET A 64 12.60 19.79 9.89
CA MET A 64 12.23 18.56 10.61
C MET A 64 11.47 18.75 11.93
N ASP A 65 11.35 19.97 12.42
CA ASP A 65 10.57 20.36 13.60
C ASP A 65 9.09 20.68 13.28
N GLN A 66 8.71 20.66 12.01
CA GLN A 66 7.35 20.95 11.55
C GLN A 66 6.62 19.70 11.08
N PRO A 67 5.27 19.70 11.07
CA PRO A 67 4.50 18.60 10.52
C PRO A 67 4.54 18.64 9.00
N HIS A 68 4.86 17.50 8.39
CA HIS A 68 4.89 17.33 6.94
C HIS A 68 3.92 16.26 6.48
N LEU A 69 3.52 16.33 5.20
CA LEU A 69 2.67 15.30 4.59
C LEU A 69 3.52 14.22 3.91
N TRP A 70 3.65 13.07 4.57
CA TRP A 70 4.54 11.99 4.15
C TRP A 70 3.83 10.98 3.26
N VAL A 71 4.46 10.61 2.14
CA VAL A 71 4.01 9.50 1.30
C VAL A 71 4.58 8.19 1.83
N VAL A 72 3.72 7.31 2.32
CA VAL A 72 4.11 6.12 3.08
C VAL A 72 3.60 4.82 2.48
N TYR A 73 4.29 3.72 2.79
CA TYR A 73 3.77 2.37 2.62
C TYR A 73 3.46 1.74 3.99
N PRO A 74 2.22 1.30 4.25
CA PRO A 74 1.90 0.65 5.51
C PRO A 74 2.47 -0.78 5.56
N ARG A 75 2.84 -1.18 6.77
CA ARG A 75 3.25 -2.53 7.15
C ARG A 75 2.56 -2.86 8.48
N CYS A 76 2.04 -4.07 8.61
CA CYS A 76 1.59 -4.62 9.88
C CYS A 76 2.54 -5.76 10.23
N ARG A 77 3.41 -5.57 11.23
CA ARG A 77 4.29 -6.67 11.70
C ARG A 77 3.55 -7.56 12.68
N GLU A 78 2.79 -6.93 13.57
CA GLU A 78 2.03 -7.55 14.66
C GLU A 78 0.59 -7.00 14.65
N ALA A 79 -0.31 -7.69 15.35
CA ALA A 79 -1.68 -7.20 15.53
C ALA A 79 -1.65 -5.83 16.22
N ASP A 80 -2.42 -4.89 15.68
CA ASP A 80 -2.56 -3.52 16.20
C ASP A 80 -1.28 -2.66 16.20
N HIS A 81 -0.22 -3.09 15.50
CA HIS A 81 1.02 -2.32 15.35
C HIS A 81 1.24 -1.89 13.90
N LEU A 82 0.86 -0.64 13.60
CA LEU A 82 1.14 0.00 12.32
C LEU A 82 2.59 0.45 12.26
N HIS A 83 3.26 0.08 11.18
CA HIS A 83 4.60 0.53 10.86
C HIS A 83 4.59 1.16 9.46
N LEU A 84 5.24 2.31 9.31
CA LEU A 84 5.26 3.07 8.07
C LEU A 84 6.63 3.03 7.40
N GLN A 85 6.65 2.89 6.08
CA GLN A 85 7.86 3.13 5.30
C GLN A 85 7.71 4.44 4.55
N ILE A 86 8.43 5.48 4.98
CA ILE A 86 8.43 6.80 4.37
C ILE A 86 9.16 6.73 3.04
N SER A 87 8.44 7.02 1.99
CA SER A 87 8.87 6.86 0.61
C SER A 87 8.99 8.20 -0.13
N GLY A 88 8.45 9.28 0.42
CA GLY A 88 8.54 10.63 -0.12
C GLY A 88 7.74 11.62 0.73
N ILE A 89 7.61 12.83 0.23
CA ILE A 89 6.81 13.92 0.80
C ILE A 89 5.85 14.43 -0.27
N TRP A 90 4.68 14.89 0.15
CA TRP A 90 3.71 15.61 -0.67
C TRP A 90 3.56 17.03 -0.16
N GLU A 91 4.45 17.91 -0.62
CA GLU A 91 4.35 19.35 -0.42
C GLU A 91 4.84 20.04 -1.71
N PRO A 92 4.01 20.03 -2.77
CA PRO A 92 4.34 20.73 -4.01
C PRO A 92 4.85 22.15 -3.79
N SER A 93 4.33 22.89 -2.80
CA SER A 93 4.80 24.24 -2.47
C SER A 93 6.26 24.27 -2.01
N THR A 94 6.59 23.53 -0.94
CA THR A 94 7.93 23.41 -0.35
C THR A 94 8.94 22.93 -1.38
N LEU A 95 8.53 21.96 -2.21
CA LEU A 95 9.39 21.40 -3.26
C LEU A 95 9.64 22.40 -4.40
N LYS A 96 8.65 23.20 -4.79
CA LYS A 96 8.83 24.28 -5.78
C LYS A 96 9.73 25.38 -5.23
N GLN A 97 9.52 25.81 -3.99
CA GLN A 97 10.36 26.83 -3.35
C GLN A 97 11.83 26.40 -3.31
N THR A 98 12.10 25.15 -2.93
CA THR A 98 13.47 24.60 -2.92
C THR A 98 14.13 24.67 -4.30
N LEU A 99 13.38 24.45 -5.40
CA LEU A 99 13.89 24.54 -6.76
C LEU A 99 14.10 25.99 -7.22
N LEU A 100 13.27 26.93 -6.74
CA LEU A 100 13.36 28.36 -7.04
C LEU A 100 14.53 29.03 -6.30
N ASP A 101 14.77 28.63 -5.04
CA ASP A 101 15.92 29.10 -4.25
C ASP A 101 17.26 28.65 -4.83
N GLU A 102 17.29 27.52 -5.56
CA GLU A 102 18.46 27.09 -6.35
C GLU A 102 18.63 27.87 -7.67
N SER A 103 17.66 28.72 -8.06
CA SER A 103 17.62 29.40 -9.37
C SER A 103 17.37 30.93 -9.34
N ASP A 104 17.62 31.59 -8.19
CA ASP A 104 17.62 33.08 -8.05
C ASP A 104 16.37 33.76 -8.65
N SER A 105 15.17 33.27 -8.36
CA SER A 105 13.91 33.89 -8.85
C SER A 105 12.87 34.04 -7.74
N GLU A 106 12.52 35.30 -7.46
CA GLU A 106 11.64 35.74 -6.36
C GLU A 106 10.13 35.49 -6.59
N SER A 107 9.52 34.94 -5.54
CA SER A 107 8.16 35.20 -5.01
C SER A 107 6.91 34.82 -5.84
N SER A 108 6.13 33.90 -5.28
CA SER A 108 4.69 33.76 -5.52
C SER A 108 3.96 33.57 -4.18
N SER A 109 2.73 34.08 -4.10
CA SER A 109 1.94 34.27 -2.87
C SER A 109 1.72 33.01 -2.00
N ASP A 110 1.96 33.14 -0.70
CA ASP A 110 1.88 32.09 0.34
C ASP A 110 0.55 31.32 0.37
N SER A 111 -0.59 32.02 0.24
CA SER A 111 -1.91 31.38 0.43
C SER A 111 -2.34 30.45 -0.71
N SER A 112 -1.82 30.66 -1.92
CA SER A 112 -2.05 29.75 -3.06
C SER A 112 -1.24 28.48 -2.95
N LEU A 113 -0.10 28.52 -2.25
CA LEU A 113 0.82 27.41 -2.08
C LEU A 113 0.28 26.38 -1.08
N GLU A 114 -0.30 26.82 0.03
CA GLU A 114 -0.92 25.92 1.03
C GLU A 114 -2.13 25.14 0.49
N LEU A 115 -2.84 25.68 -0.49
CA LEU A 115 -3.95 24.99 -1.17
C LEU A 115 -3.45 23.87 -2.10
N GLU A 116 -2.24 24.00 -2.66
CA GLU A 116 -1.65 22.97 -3.53
C GLU A 116 -1.20 21.72 -2.75
N ASP A 117 -0.88 21.88 -1.46
CA ASP A 117 -0.45 20.77 -0.61
C ASP A 117 -1.63 19.97 -0.04
N GLN A 118 -2.85 20.51 -0.12
CA GLN A 118 -4.06 19.83 0.33
C GLN A 118 -4.49 18.74 -0.66
N LEU A 119 -4.92 17.61 -0.11
CA LEU A 119 -5.47 16.50 -0.87
C LEU A 119 -6.99 16.45 -0.72
N PRO A 120 -7.75 16.18 -1.79
CA PRO A 120 -9.21 16.00 -1.70
C PRO A 120 -9.62 14.92 -0.71
N GLN A 121 -8.80 13.88 -0.56
CA GLN A 121 -9.04 12.79 0.37
C GLN A 121 -8.70 13.16 1.82
N GLY A 122 -7.97 14.27 2.05
CA GLY A 122 -7.45 14.67 3.35
C GLY A 122 -6.23 13.87 3.82
N ASP A 123 -5.80 14.14 5.04
CA ASP A 123 -4.66 13.49 5.68
C ASP A 123 -5.01 12.05 6.13
N ASP A 124 -3.99 11.22 6.39
CA ASP A 124 -4.16 9.85 6.89
C ASP A 124 -4.90 8.89 5.95
N TYR A 125 -5.01 9.25 4.67
CA TYR A 125 -5.65 8.44 3.63
C TYR A 125 -4.71 7.38 3.07
N PHE A 126 -5.24 6.18 2.85
CA PHE A 126 -4.55 5.04 2.25
C PHE A 126 -5.40 4.45 1.12
N SER A 127 -4.76 4.22 -0.03
CA SER A 127 -5.31 3.42 -1.13
C SER A 127 -4.66 2.05 -1.12
N ILE A 128 -5.45 1.02 -0.83
CA ILE A 128 -4.98 -0.36 -0.65
C ILE A 128 -5.74 -1.28 -1.60
N ARG A 129 -5.00 -2.00 -2.46
CA ARG A 129 -5.58 -3.01 -3.36
C ARG A 129 -4.88 -4.34 -3.17
N GLY A 130 -5.68 -5.38 -2.97
CA GLY A 130 -5.16 -6.70 -2.67
C GLY A 130 -6.24 -7.76 -2.60
N GLU A 131 -5.83 -8.96 -2.18
CA GLU A 131 -6.73 -10.10 -2.03
C GLU A 131 -7.28 -10.13 -0.60
N LEU A 132 -8.60 -10.10 -0.45
CA LEU A 132 -9.26 -10.29 0.85
C LEU A 132 -9.10 -11.75 1.28
N ILE A 133 -8.30 -12.00 2.31
CA ILE A 133 -8.00 -13.37 2.78
C ILE A 133 -8.67 -13.72 4.10
N TYR A 134 -9.21 -12.74 4.81
CA TYR A 134 -9.97 -12.91 6.04
C TYR A 134 -10.89 -11.72 6.22
N THR A 135 -12.11 -11.97 6.70
CA THR A 135 -13.05 -10.97 7.17
C THR A 135 -13.92 -11.58 8.27
N ARG A 136 -14.21 -10.81 9.31
CA ARG A 136 -15.13 -11.13 10.39
C ARG A 136 -15.99 -9.88 10.66
N PRO A 137 -17.13 -9.73 9.95
CA PRO A 137 -18.02 -8.58 10.09
C PRO A 137 -18.42 -8.28 11.55
N GLU A 138 -18.58 -9.32 12.37
CA GLU A 138 -19.05 -9.17 13.75
C GLU A 138 -18.07 -8.42 14.66
N THR A 139 -16.77 -8.50 14.38
CA THR A 139 -15.72 -7.75 15.11
C THR A 139 -15.13 -6.62 14.27
N GLY A 140 -15.53 -6.53 12.99
CA GLY A 140 -14.95 -5.63 12.01
C GLY A 140 -13.50 -5.98 11.63
N ASP A 141 -13.02 -7.20 11.86
CA ASP A 141 -11.63 -7.56 11.53
C ASP A 141 -11.52 -8.02 10.08
N LEU A 142 -10.60 -7.43 9.31
CA LEU A 142 -10.30 -7.91 7.96
C LEU A 142 -8.79 -7.92 7.67
N VAL A 143 -8.37 -8.84 6.80
CA VAL A 143 -6.97 -8.97 6.38
C VAL A 143 -6.86 -9.01 4.87
N LEU A 144 -6.07 -8.07 4.34
CA LEU A 144 -5.69 -8.05 2.94
C LEU A 144 -4.29 -8.62 2.75
N LYS A 145 -4.16 -9.49 1.76
CA LYS A 145 -2.87 -9.96 1.25
C LYS A 145 -2.45 -9.07 0.08
N VAL A 146 -1.30 -8.41 0.23
CA VAL A 146 -0.73 -7.52 -0.78
C VAL A 146 0.56 -8.13 -1.33
N ARG A 147 0.80 -7.96 -2.63
CA ARG A 147 2.01 -8.43 -3.31
C ARG A 147 2.80 -7.25 -3.85
N GLN A 148 4.12 -7.30 -3.69
CA GLN A 148 5.00 -6.34 -4.36
C GLN A 148 5.25 -6.80 -5.80
N LYS A 149 5.45 -5.83 -6.72
CA LYS A 149 5.91 -6.16 -8.06
C LYS A 149 7.28 -6.86 -8.00
N PRO A 150 7.54 -7.84 -8.88
CA PRO A 150 8.90 -8.36 -9.06
C PRO A 150 9.88 -7.22 -9.29
N ARG A 151 11.05 -7.30 -8.68
CA ARG A 151 12.12 -6.32 -8.87
C ARG A 151 12.84 -6.58 -10.21
N ALA A 152 13.55 -5.58 -10.69
CA ALA A 152 14.34 -5.68 -11.94
C ALA A 152 15.44 -6.75 -11.85
N ASP A 153 15.92 -7.05 -10.65
CA ASP A 153 16.87 -8.13 -10.36
C ASP A 153 16.24 -9.55 -10.42
N GLY A 154 14.96 -9.66 -10.79
CA GLY A 154 14.21 -10.92 -10.87
C GLY A 154 13.68 -11.43 -9.54
N SER A 155 14.04 -10.81 -8.40
CA SER A 155 13.53 -11.20 -7.10
C SER A 155 12.03 -10.92 -6.97
N ARG A 156 11.34 -11.84 -6.29
CA ARG A 156 9.90 -11.76 -6.05
C ARG A 156 9.67 -11.67 -4.54
N PRO A 157 9.49 -10.46 -3.99
CA PRO A 157 9.22 -10.31 -2.57
C PRO A 157 7.99 -11.13 -2.17
N LEU A 158 8.06 -11.73 -0.98
CA LEU A 158 6.93 -12.47 -0.44
C LEU A 158 5.71 -11.55 -0.27
N PRO A 159 4.49 -12.06 -0.48
CA PRO A 159 3.29 -11.35 -0.10
C PRO A 159 3.31 -11.01 1.39
N PHE A 160 2.78 -9.84 1.75
CA PHE A 160 2.59 -9.44 3.14
C PHE A 160 1.10 -9.26 3.42
N LYS A 161 0.76 -9.20 4.71
CA LYS A 161 -0.62 -9.04 5.18
C LYS A 161 -0.76 -7.66 5.83
N LEU A 162 -1.89 -7.02 5.58
CA LEU A 162 -2.33 -5.83 6.29
C LEU A 162 -3.59 -6.20 7.07
N GLN A 163 -3.59 -5.86 8.35
CA GLN A 163 -4.76 -5.97 9.22
C GLN A 163 -5.46 -4.61 9.23
N LEU A 164 -6.78 -4.63 9.04
CA LEU A 164 -7.61 -3.45 9.01
C LEU A 164 -8.88 -3.70 9.83
N LYS A 165 -9.54 -2.60 10.19
CA LYS A 165 -10.87 -2.59 10.79
C LYS A 165 -11.89 -2.14 9.76
N GLY A 166 -13.05 -2.78 9.71
CA GLY A 166 -14.12 -2.47 8.75
C GLY A 166 -15.04 -3.64 8.51
N ASP A 167 -16.14 -3.39 7.79
CA ASP A 167 -17.10 -4.41 7.41
C ASP A 167 -16.98 -4.74 5.92
N VAL A 168 -16.59 -5.98 5.63
CA VAL A 168 -16.65 -6.55 4.28
C VAL A 168 -17.31 -7.93 4.37
N PRO A 169 -18.41 -8.19 3.64
CA PRO A 169 -19.13 -9.45 3.70
C PRO A 169 -18.26 -10.67 3.39
N LEU A 170 -18.54 -11.79 4.07
CA LEU A 170 -17.91 -13.09 3.83
C LEU A 170 -18.04 -13.58 2.38
N SER A 171 -19.07 -13.15 1.65
CA SER A 171 -19.24 -13.45 0.22
C SER A 171 -18.09 -12.92 -0.65
N ASN A 172 -17.43 -11.85 -0.21
CA ASN A 172 -16.33 -11.22 -0.92
C ASN A 172 -14.97 -11.84 -0.55
N LEU A 173 -14.93 -12.84 0.34
CA LEU A 173 -13.70 -13.55 0.68
C LEU A 173 -13.06 -14.15 -0.59
N ARG A 174 -11.73 -14.06 -0.68
CA ARG A 174 -10.94 -14.45 -1.87
C ARG A 174 -11.25 -13.63 -3.12
N HIS A 175 -11.80 -12.43 -2.98
CA HIS A 175 -11.84 -11.46 -4.07
C HIS A 175 -10.65 -10.51 -4.00
N PHE A 176 -10.29 -9.98 -5.16
CA PHE A 176 -9.47 -8.79 -5.25
C PHE A 176 -10.36 -7.59 -4.99
N VAL A 177 -9.94 -6.75 -4.04
CA VAL A 177 -10.71 -5.58 -3.60
C VAL A 177 -9.84 -4.34 -3.67
N SER A 178 -10.47 -3.19 -3.92
CA SER A 178 -9.89 -1.87 -3.77
C SER A 178 -10.50 -1.21 -2.56
N LEU A 179 -9.67 -0.79 -1.60
CA LEU A 179 -10.10 -0.18 -0.36
C LEU A 179 -9.63 1.27 -0.29
N GLU A 180 -10.53 2.13 0.16
CA GLU A 180 -10.26 3.45 0.70
C GLU A 180 -10.21 3.34 2.22
N VAL A 181 -9.11 3.79 2.80
CA VAL A 181 -8.78 3.50 4.20
C VAL A 181 -8.25 4.75 4.88
N ARG A 182 -8.62 4.95 6.14
CA ARG A 182 -8.15 6.02 7.01
C ARG A 182 -7.37 5.47 8.18
N ARG A 183 -6.23 6.07 8.51
CA ARG A 183 -5.55 5.76 9.78
C ARG A 183 -6.30 6.43 10.95
N ARG A 184 -6.48 5.68 12.04
CA ARG A 184 -6.92 6.18 13.35
C ARG A 184 -6.00 5.61 14.41
N GLY A 185 -5.15 6.46 14.99
CA GLY A 185 -4.04 6.03 15.84
C GLY A 185 -3.13 5.01 15.13
N GLN A 186 -3.02 3.81 15.70
CA GLN A 186 -2.20 2.70 15.19
C GLN A 186 -2.95 1.75 14.24
N GLN A 187 -4.20 2.05 13.89
CA GLN A 187 -5.05 1.16 13.10
C GLN A 187 -5.46 1.77 11.77
N LEU A 188 -5.69 0.89 10.78
CA LEU A 188 -6.22 1.24 9.48
C LEU A 188 -7.71 0.88 9.43
N HIS A 189 -8.57 1.87 9.21
CA HIS A 189 -10.03 1.73 9.20
C HIS A 189 -10.57 1.91 7.78
N LEU A 190 -11.45 1.01 7.37
CA LEU A 190 -12.12 1.05 6.08
C LEU A 190 -13.11 2.23 6.03
N GLU A 191 -13.02 3.03 4.97
CA GLU A 191 -14.02 4.05 4.63
C GLU A 191 -14.93 3.59 3.50
N ASP A 192 -14.36 3.04 2.42
CA ASP A 192 -15.10 2.51 1.28
C ASP A 192 -14.37 1.34 0.61
N TYR A 193 -15.10 0.51 -0.16
CA TYR A 193 -14.51 -0.56 -0.94
C TYR A 193 -15.23 -0.90 -2.24
N GLU A 194 -14.44 -1.36 -3.20
CA GLU A 194 -14.89 -1.92 -4.48
C GLU A 194 -14.43 -3.39 -4.59
N VAL A 195 -15.34 -4.28 -5.00
CA VAL A 195 -15.02 -5.67 -5.31
C VAL A 195 -14.71 -5.81 -6.80
N MET A 196 -13.46 -6.15 -7.12
CA MET A 196 -12.97 -6.13 -8.50
C MET A 196 -13.11 -7.48 -9.20
N GLY A 197 -13.07 -8.58 -8.45
CA GLY A 197 -13.30 -9.91 -9.01
C GLY A 197 -12.69 -11.04 -8.17
N PRO A 198 -13.09 -12.29 -8.42
CA PRO A 198 -12.60 -13.45 -7.67
C PRO A 198 -11.13 -13.75 -7.98
N MET A 199 -10.37 -14.16 -6.96
CA MET A 199 -8.98 -14.60 -7.10
C MET A 199 -8.90 -16.13 -7.27
N PRO A 200 -8.01 -16.63 -8.14
CA PRO A 200 -7.88 -18.05 -8.38
C PRO A 200 -7.43 -18.79 -7.11
N THR A 201 -8.20 -19.78 -6.70
CA THR A 201 -7.84 -20.63 -5.56
C THR A 201 -6.74 -21.61 -5.96
N ARG A 202 -5.57 -21.53 -5.33
CA ARG A 202 -4.60 -22.63 -5.35
C ARG A 202 -5.18 -23.78 -4.52
N GLY A 203 -5.87 -24.72 -5.15
CA GLY A 203 -6.45 -25.88 -4.45
C GLY A 203 -7.57 -26.62 -5.18
N GLY A 204 -8.12 -26.07 -6.27
CA GLY A 204 -9.02 -26.82 -7.14
C GLY A 204 -8.22 -27.71 -8.08
N LYS A 205 -7.88 -28.93 -7.65
CA LYS A 205 -7.61 -30.03 -8.59
C LYS A 205 -8.83 -30.09 -9.51
N GLY A 206 -8.70 -29.65 -10.75
CA GLY A 206 -9.74 -29.73 -11.76
C GLY A 206 -10.16 -31.19 -11.94
N ARG A 207 -11.22 -31.57 -11.24
CA ARG A 207 -11.95 -32.81 -11.47
C ARG A 207 -12.89 -32.51 -12.65
N GLY A 208 -12.37 -32.60 -13.88
CA GLY A 208 -13.16 -32.26 -15.06
C GLY A 208 -12.34 -32.20 -16.33
N GLY A 209 -11.95 -33.36 -16.84
CA GLY A 209 -11.25 -33.50 -18.11
C GLY A 209 -10.93 -34.96 -18.39
N ARG A 210 -11.96 -35.81 -18.41
CA ARG A 210 -11.90 -37.17 -18.98
C ARG A 210 -11.64 -37.01 -20.49
N GLY A 211 -10.39 -36.77 -20.85
CA GLY A 211 -9.88 -36.92 -22.20
C GLY A 211 -9.56 -38.40 -22.42
N SER A 212 -10.41 -39.03 -23.24
CA SER A 212 -10.36 -40.41 -23.71
C SER A 212 -8.94 -40.95 -23.94
N LEU A 213 -8.45 -41.80 -23.04
CA LEU A 213 -7.47 -42.83 -23.40
C LEU A 213 -8.26 -43.96 -24.04
N VAL A 214 -8.31 -43.93 -25.38
CA VAL A 214 -8.72 -45.06 -26.20
C VAL A 214 -7.77 -46.22 -25.88
N ARG A 215 -8.20 -47.08 -24.96
CA ARG A 215 -7.63 -48.43 -24.79
C ARG A 215 -8.08 -49.24 -25.98
N ARG A 216 -7.21 -49.35 -26.97
CA ARG A 216 -7.35 -50.33 -28.06
C ARG A 216 -6.69 -51.62 -27.58
N ASP A 217 -7.45 -52.42 -26.84
CA ASP A 217 -7.14 -53.83 -26.61
C ASP A 217 -8.33 -54.66 -27.06
N GLY A 218 -8.11 -55.41 -28.14
CA GLY A 218 -9.08 -56.32 -28.73
C GLY A 218 -8.34 -57.44 -29.44
N ARG A 219 -7.74 -58.33 -28.64
CA ARG A 219 -7.27 -59.65 -29.08
C ARG A 219 -8.45 -60.43 -29.68
N GLY A 220 -8.32 -60.85 -30.93
CA GLY A 220 -9.13 -61.91 -31.53
C GLY A 220 -8.28 -63.17 -31.60
N SER A 221 -8.73 -64.21 -30.89
CA SER A 221 -8.08 -65.52 -30.74
C SER A 221 -8.46 -66.48 -31.88
N GLN A 222 -7.44 -67.20 -32.38
CA GLN A 222 -7.42 -68.62 -32.80
C GLN A 222 -7.99 -69.07 -34.17
N PRO A 223 -7.70 -70.32 -34.65
CA PRO A 223 -6.69 -71.32 -34.22
C PRO A 223 -5.89 -71.96 -35.40
N ASN A 224 -5.02 -72.93 -35.06
CA ASN A 224 -4.31 -73.92 -35.89
C ASN A 224 -4.97 -74.32 -37.22
N ASN A 225 -4.18 -74.38 -38.29
CA ASN A 225 -3.74 -75.64 -38.90
C ASN A 225 -2.43 -75.43 -39.67
#